data_AF-A0A2N0X662-F1
#
_entry.id   AF-A0A2N0X662-F1
#
_cell.length_a   1.000
_cell.length_b   1.000
_cell.length_c   1.000
_cell.angle_alpha   90.00
_cell.angle_beta   90.00
_cell.angle_gamma   90.00
#
_symmetry.space_group_name_H-M   'P 1'
#
loop_
_entity.id
_entity.type
_entity.pdbx_description
1 polymer ?
#
loop_
_entity_poly.entity_id
_entity_poly.type
_entity_poly.pdbx_seq_one_letter_code
_entity_poly.pdbx_strand_id
1 'polypeptide(L)' 'MEKIKRPDVLAAVFIFVGALLGVVAIVSVPAVFHSGSPWTWGILSVSLAASLVVLFLGTRWSKRAR' A
#
# COMPACT_ATOMS: atom_id res chain seq x y z
N MET A 1 14.60 12.77 24.89
CA MET A 1 13.43 11.86 24.81
C MET A 1 12.44 12.47 23.81
N GLU A 2 12.54 12.08 22.54
CA GLU A 2 11.62 12.53 21.49
C GLU A 2 10.23 11.94 21.77
N LYS A 3 9.25 12.79 22.04
CA LYS A 3 7.85 12.36 22.17
C LYS A 3 7.36 11.98 20.78
N ILE A 4 7.41 10.68 20.47
CA ILE A 4 6.75 10.12 19.28
C ILE A 4 5.29 10.56 19.32
N LYS A 5 4.92 11.49 18.44
CA LYS A 5 3.56 12.00 18.35
C LYS A 5 2.73 10.88 17.72
N ARG A 6 1.64 10.48 18.37
CA ARG A 6 0.67 9.48 17.86
C ARG A 6 0.35 9.57 16.34
N PRO A 7 0.26 10.75 15.69
CA PRO A 7 0.08 10.82 14.23
C PRO A 7 1.23 10.21 13.39
N ASP A 8 2.46 10.18 13.90
CA ASP A 8 3.61 9.59 13.21
C ASP A 8 3.50 8.05 13.13
N VAL A 9 2.96 7.43 14.19
CA VAL A 9 2.74 5.98 14.25
C VAL A 9 1.67 5.56 13.24
N LEU A 10 0.55 6.29 13.14
CA LEU A 10 -0.47 5.99 12.13
C LEU A 10 0.08 6.16 10.71
N ALA A 11 0.85 7.22 10.43
CA ALA A 11 1.46 7.42 9.12
C ALA A 11 2.42 6.27 8.76
N ALA A 12 3.24 5.82 9.72
CA ALA A 12 4.15 4.68 9.53
C ALA A 12 3.39 3.37 9.26
N VAL A 13 2.29 3.12 9.99
CA VAL A 13 1.43 1.95 9.77
C VAL A 13 0.80 1.99 8.37
N PHE A 14 0.27 3.13 7.93
CA PHE A 14 -0.28 3.25 6.58
C PHE A 14 0.80 3.02 5.51
N ILE A 15 1.99 3.60 5.68
CA ILE A 15 3.09 3.39 4.74
C ILE A 15 3.49 1.91 4.68
N PHE A 16 3.61 1.25 5.84
CA PHE A 16 3.96 -0.16 5.92
C PHE A 16 2.91 -1.05 5.25
N VAL A 17 1.63 -0.86 5.56
CA VAL A 17 0.53 -1.64 4.98
C VAL A 17 0.44 -1.41 3.47
N GLY A 18 0.56 -0.16 3.02
CA GLY A 18 0.56 0.17 1.60
C GLY A 18 1.71 -0.49 0.86
N ALA A 19 2.92 -0.47 1.42
CA ALA A 19 4.09 -1.12 0.84
C ALA A 19 3.92 -2.64 0.77
N LEU A 20 3.40 -3.26 1.83
CA LEU A 20 3.16 -4.71 1.88
C LEU A 20 2.16 -5.14 0.80
N LEU A 21 1.06 -4.40 0.63
CA LEU A 21 0.08 -4.64 -0.43
C LEU A 21 0.69 -4.48 -1.82
N GLY A 22 1.58 -3.50 -2.01
CA GLY A 22 2.30 -3.30 -3.26
C GLY A 22 3.21 -4.48 -3.60
N VAL A 23 3.97 -4.98 -2.62
CA VAL A 23 4.82 -6.17 -2.79
C VAL A 23 3.98 -7.40 -3.14
N VAL A 24 2.87 -7.63 -2.43
CA VAL A 24 1.97 -8.75 -2.72
C VAL A 24 1.43 -8.65 -4.14
N ALA A 25 1.01 -7.47 -4.59
CA ALA A 25 0.55 -7.26 -5.96
C ALA A 25 1.65 -7.61 -6.98
N ILE A 26 2.88 -7.14 -6.79
CA ILE A 26 4.00 -7.43 -7.70
C ILE A 26 4.31 -8.93 -7.75
N VAL A 27 4.38 -9.60 -6.60
CA VAL A 27 4.71 -11.03 -6.51
C VAL A 27 3.58 -11.91 -7.08
N SER A 28 2.34 -11.44 -7.07
CA SER A 28 1.20 -12.18 -7.63
C SER A 28 1.04 -12.00 -9.14
N VAL A 29 1.75 -11.06 -9.78
CA VAL A 29 1.72 -10.85 -11.25
C VAL A 29 1.92 -12.15 -12.04
N PRO A 30 2.94 -13.00 -11.79
CA PRO A 30 3.14 -14.23 -12.55
C PRO A 30 1.97 -15.23 -12.40
N ALA A 31 1.38 -15.32 -11.21
CA ALA A 31 0.21 -16.17 -10.97
C ALA A 31 -1.02 -15.66 -11.73
N VAL A 32 -1.22 -14.34 -11.76
CA VAL A 32 -2.30 -13.70 -12.53
C VAL A 32 -2.10 -13.93 -14.03
N PHE A 33 -0.87 -13.79 -14.54
CA PHE A 33 -0.54 -14.11 -15.94
C PHE A 33 -0.84 -15.56 -16.28
N HIS A 34 -0.44 -16.53 -15.45
CA HIS A 34 -0.72 -17.94 -15.67
C HIS A 34 -2.22 -18.27 -15.61
N SER A 35 -3.00 -17.57 -14.78
CA SER A 35 -4.44 -17.80 -14.70
C SER A 35 -5.20 -17.38 -15.96
N GLY A 36 -4.68 -16.41 -16.73
CA GLY A 36 -5.32 -15.87 -17.93
C GLY A 36 -6.71 -15.24 -17.71
N SER A 37 -7.17 -15.12 -16.46
CA SER A 37 -8.54 -14.72 -16.14
C SER A 37 -8.67 -13.19 -16.10
N PRO A 38 -9.67 -12.59 -16.79
CA PRO A 38 -9.92 -11.15 -16.70
C PRO A 38 -10.22 -10.68 -15.27
N TRP A 39 -10.82 -11.56 -14.45
CA TRP A 39 -11.17 -11.26 -13.06
C TRP A 39 -9.94 -11.09 -12.17
N THR A 40 -8.91 -11.92 -12.34
CA THR A 40 -7.67 -11.83 -11.56
C THR A 40 -6.87 -10.57 -11.92
N TRP A 41 -6.93 -10.12 -13.17
CA TRP A 41 -6.39 -8.82 -13.60
C TRP A 41 -7.12 -7.63 -12.96
N GLY A 42 -8.45 -7.73 -12.84
CA GLY A 42 -9.26 -6.74 -12.14
C GLY A 42 -8.90 -6.64 -10.66
N ILE A 43 -8.79 -7.77 -9.98
CA ILE A 43 -8.39 -7.83 -8.55
C ILE A 43 -7.00 -7.22 -8.36
N LEU A 44 -6.03 -7.61 -9.19
CA LEU A 44 -4.67 -7.07 -9.14
C LEU A 44 -4.64 -5.54 -9.30
N SER A 45 -5.43 -5.01 -10.25
CA SER A 45 -5.51 -3.57 -10.52
C SER A 45 -6.10 -2.80 -9.32
N VAL A 46 -7.17 -3.33 -8.72
CA VAL A 46 -7.78 -2.72 -7.52
C VAL A 46 -6.82 -2.76 -6.33
N SER A 47 -6.13 -3.88 -6.10
CA SER A 47 -5.13 -4.01 -5.03
C SER A 47 -3.96 -3.04 -5.21
N LEU A 48 -3.48 -2.87 -6.45
CA LEU A 48 -2.41 -1.92 -6.76
C LEU A 48 -2.85 -0.48 -6.53
N ALA A 49 -4.05 -0.10 -6.99
CA ALA A 49 -4.60 1.23 -6.76
C ALA A 49 -4.79 1.51 -5.27
N ALA A 50 -5.32 0.54 -4.51
CA ALA A 50 -5.49 0.67 -3.06
C ALA A 50 -4.14 0.85 -2.34
N SER A 51 -3.10 0.09 -2.72
CA SER A 51 -1.74 0.25 -2.19
C SER A 51 -1.22 1.68 -2.41
N LEU A 52 -1.34 2.21 -3.62
CA LEU A 52 -0.90 3.57 -3.95
C LEU A 52 -1.65 4.63 -3.16
N VAL A 53 -2.97 4.49 -3.00
CA VAL A 53 -3.80 5.43 -2.21
C VAL A 53 -3.39 5.41 -0.74
N VAL A 54 -3.16 4.23 -0.17
CA VAL A 54 -2.72 4.07 1.22
C VAL A 54 -1.33 4.67 1.44
N LEU A 55 -0.38 4.42 0.52
CA LEU A 55 0.94 5.05 0.54
C LEU A 55 0.86 6.58 0.41
N PHE A 56 -0.01 7.08 -0.47
CA PHE A 56 -0.22 8.51 -0.65
C PHE A 56 -0.79 9.18 0.61
N LEU A 57 -1.79 8.56 1.25
CA LEU A 57 -2.36 9.05 2.51
C LEU A 57 -1.32 9.03 3.64
N GLY A 58 -0.56 7.93 3.76
CA GLY A 58 0.50 7.80 4.77
C GLY A 58 1.61 8.85 4.59
N THR A 59 2.07 9.08 3.35
CA THR A 59 3.08 10.11 3.06
C THR A 59 2.56 11.53 3.25
N ARG A 60 1.30 11.81 2.90
CA ARG A 60 0.65 13.12 3.15
C ARG A 60 0.50 13.41 4.64
N TRP A 61 0.12 12.41 5.43
CA TRP A 61 0.05 12.54 6.89
C TRP A 61 1.42 12.72 7.53
N SER A 62 2.42 11.95 7.09
CA SER A 62 3.81 12.11 7.54
C SER A 62 4.34 13.53 7.28
N LYS A 63 4.03 14.11 6.11
CA LYS A 63 4.39 15.51 5.80
C LYS A 63 3.66 16.56 6.62
N ARG A 64 2.48 16.26 7.19
CA ARG A 64 1.75 17.18 8.08
C ARG A 64 2.20 17.07 9.55
N ALA A 65 2.88 15.97 9.91
CA ALA A 65 3.32 15.72 11.28
C ALA A 65 4.74 16.27 11.56
N ARG A 66 5.57 16.41 10.52
CA ARG A 66 6.81 17.22 10.53
C ARG A 66 6.51 18.71 10.49
#